data_AF-A0A924IHS5-F1
#
_entry.id   AF-A0A924IHS5-F1
#
_cell.length_a   1.000
_cell.length_b   1.000
_cell.length_c   1.000
_cell.angle_alpha   90.00
_cell.angle_beta   90.00
_cell.angle_gamma   90.00
#
_symmetry.space_group_name_H-M   'P 1'
#
loop_
_entity.id
_entity.type
_entity.pdbx_description
1 polymer ?
#
loop_
_entity_poly.entity_id
_entity_poly.type
_entity_poly.pdbx_seq_one_letter_code
_entity_poly.pdbx_strand_id
1 'polypeptide(L)'
;MAQTTTKPAQPPEQLSDPAQDSANTGWIWPSASDPRWPFAGTLTLYAILGTTLLGFNRNPLQILMTILIGCLLDMGLAWSIRGQRIIPLSAWISCTSIALLLNYSHNYYMLLLPVLITVGSKYVLTFKGRHVFNPSMFGVAISLLCANELITAAPAYQWGGSLAISAFILMVALSLFAFKIRKGALIVSFLVFYTLQTALRAWIMRHHLPPETLFLGTLTSAPFFIFTFYMITDPQTSPKTPKGQIIFAFVLTCVDLVLHKYESVFTFFYAALIMASGKFLFLHLREIYREGLFQRLRTALFNPRQGRAFGLVGGLAAIMAGAYVLNSKPAVSAVAIGFQFENIPPAQSGIHTTMGNALNEVDPRLRHIAKWLLSVGDAVAVGDFDGDGRQDLFFTFPMKQHADRNALYRNLGGFRFER
;
A
#
# COMPACT_ATOMS: atom_id res chain seq x y z
N MET A 1 -25.64 63.45 -1.75
CA MET A 1 -26.44 62.33 -1.22
C MET A 1 -26.57 61.27 -2.32
N ALA A 2 -25.77 60.21 -2.24
CA ALA A 2 -25.88 59.05 -3.13
C ALA A 2 -26.15 57.83 -2.25
N GLN A 3 -27.34 57.24 -2.40
CA GLN A 3 -27.77 56.06 -1.66
C GLN A 3 -27.20 54.81 -2.31
N THR A 4 -26.27 54.14 -1.62
CA THR A 4 -25.77 52.82 -1.97
C THR A 4 -26.81 51.77 -1.55
N THR A 5 -27.45 51.13 -2.52
CA THR A 5 -28.36 50.01 -2.31
C THR A 5 -27.56 48.73 -2.02
N THR A 6 -27.56 48.29 -0.78
CA THR A 6 -27.02 46.99 -0.37
C THR A 6 -27.99 45.87 -0.76
N LYS A 7 -27.51 44.94 -1.58
CA LYS A 7 -28.21 43.71 -1.97
C LYS A 7 -28.35 42.80 -0.74
N PRO A 8 -29.54 42.27 -0.40
CA PRO A 8 -29.69 41.41 0.77
C PRO A 8 -28.96 40.08 0.57
N ALA A 9 -28.28 39.62 1.63
CA ALA A 9 -27.55 38.36 1.66
C ALA A 9 -28.52 37.18 1.46
N GLN A 10 -28.16 36.26 0.56
CA GLN A 10 -28.86 34.97 0.44
C GLN A 10 -28.75 34.20 1.75
N PRO A 11 -29.85 33.61 2.27
CA PRO A 11 -29.78 32.81 3.47
C PRO A 11 -28.91 31.56 3.23
N PRO A 12 -28.21 31.07 4.26
CA PRO A 12 -27.39 29.87 4.14
C PRO A 12 -28.25 28.69 3.69
N GLU A 13 -27.78 28.01 2.64
CA GLU A 13 -28.34 26.78 2.11
C GLU A 13 -28.52 25.79 3.27
N GLN A 14 -29.77 25.61 3.71
CA GLN A 14 -30.11 24.67 4.77
C GLN A 14 -29.64 23.29 4.35
N LEU A 15 -28.69 22.73 5.10
CA LEU A 15 -28.31 21.33 4.99
C LEU A 15 -29.59 20.50 5.17
N SER A 16 -30.06 19.88 4.09
CA SER A 16 -31.16 18.94 4.15
C SER A 16 -30.83 17.85 5.16
N ASP A 17 -31.73 17.69 6.12
CA ASP A 17 -31.66 16.69 7.16
C ASP A 17 -31.73 15.28 6.50
N PRO A 18 -30.72 14.41 6.65
CA PRO A 18 -30.74 13.07 6.04
C PRO A 18 -31.81 12.12 6.63
N ALA A 19 -32.66 12.62 7.52
CA ALA A 19 -33.78 11.91 8.12
C ALA A 19 -35.02 11.78 7.21
N GLN A 20 -35.04 12.43 6.04
CA GLN A 20 -36.17 12.39 5.08
C GLN A 20 -35.87 11.65 3.76
N ASP A 21 -34.93 10.71 3.72
CA ASP A 21 -34.90 9.73 2.62
C ASP A 21 -36.00 8.70 2.87
N SER A 22 -37.15 8.94 2.24
CA SER A 22 -38.20 7.93 2.04
C SER A 22 -37.56 6.63 1.56
N ALA A 23 -38.07 5.49 2.07
CA ALA A 23 -37.63 4.16 1.72
C ALA A 23 -37.87 3.89 0.23
N ASN A 24 -36.95 4.34 -0.61
CA ASN A 24 -36.97 4.09 -2.04
C ASN A 24 -36.62 2.60 -2.23
N THR A 25 -37.64 1.78 -2.46
CA THR A 25 -37.53 0.31 -2.60
C THR A 25 -36.90 -0.12 -3.94
N GLY A 26 -36.69 0.84 -4.85
CA GLY A 26 -36.07 0.64 -6.15
C GLY A 26 -34.54 0.51 -6.09
N TRP A 27 -33.95 0.00 -7.17
CA TRP A 27 -32.50 -0.04 -7.35
C TRP A 27 -31.94 1.35 -7.60
N ILE A 28 -30.90 1.73 -6.85
CA ILE A 28 -30.15 2.98 -7.03
C ILE A 28 -29.09 2.74 -8.10
N TRP A 29 -29.36 3.28 -9.29
CA TRP A 29 -28.46 3.24 -10.44
C TRP A 29 -27.52 4.45 -10.45
N PRO A 30 -26.20 4.26 -10.68
CA PRO A 30 -25.29 5.35 -10.99
C PRO A 30 -25.77 6.10 -12.23
N SER A 31 -25.66 7.43 -12.23
CA SER A 31 -25.98 8.20 -13.43
C SER A 31 -25.02 7.85 -14.57
N ALA A 32 -25.45 8.02 -15.82
CA ALA A 32 -24.57 7.84 -16.98
C ALA A 32 -23.35 8.79 -16.96
N SER A 33 -23.51 9.94 -16.31
CA SER A 33 -22.46 10.95 -16.10
C SER A 33 -21.61 10.72 -14.84
N ASP A 34 -21.76 9.59 -14.15
CA ASP A 34 -21.01 9.31 -12.92
C ASP A 34 -19.50 9.22 -13.22
N PRO A 35 -18.66 10.04 -12.55
CA PRO A 35 -17.22 10.06 -12.80
C PRO A 35 -16.50 8.76 -12.41
N ARG A 36 -17.21 7.78 -11.83
CA ARG A 36 -16.68 6.46 -11.46
C ARG A 36 -16.63 5.47 -12.61
N TRP A 37 -17.45 5.64 -13.66
CA TRP A 37 -17.45 4.74 -14.82
C TRP A 37 -16.09 4.60 -15.52
N PRO A 38 -15.34 5.69 -15.77
CA PRO A 38 -14.02 5.61 -16.39
C PRO A 38 -13.03 4.83 -15.52
N PHE A 39 -13.06 5.04 -14.20
CA PHE A 39 -12.19 4.29 -13.29
C PHE A 39 -12.53 2.80 -13.27
N ALA A 40 -13.81 2.45 -13.26
CA ALA A 40 -14.25 1.06 -13.36
C ALA A 40 -13.78 0.43 -14.68
N GLY A 41 -13.99 1.11 -15.81
CA GLY A 41 -13.53 0.65 -17.12
C GLY A 41 -12.02 0.48 -17.20
N THR A 42 -11.26 1.50 -16.81
CA THR A 42 -9.78 1.49 -16.81
C THR A 42 -9.21 0.38 -15.95
N LEU A 43 -9.66 0.23 -14.71
CA LEU A 43 -9.14 -0.80 -13.80
C LEU A 43 -9.54 -2.21 -14.25
N THR A 44 -10.76 -2.38 -14.77
CA THR A 44 -11.22 -3.67 -15.29
C THR A 44 -10.45 -4.07 -16.55
N LEU A 45 -10.31 -3.14 -17.50
CA LEU A 45 -9.52 -3.35 -18.70
C LEU A 45 -8.07 -3.70 -18.34
N TYR A 46 -7.48 -2.98 -17.40
CA TYR A 46 -6.12 -3.27 -16.96
C TYR A 46 -5.97 -4.62 -16.26
N ALA A 47 -6.96 -5.05 -15.47
CA ALA A 47 -6.95 -6.40 -14.90
C ALA A 47 -7.03 -7.50 -15.97
N ILE A 48 -7.85 -7.27 -17.02
CA ILE A 48 -7.96 -8.19 -18.16
C ILE A 48 -6.64 -8.22 -18.93
N LEU A 49 -6.11 -7.07 -19.35
CA LEU A 49 -4.82 -6.98 -20.06
C LEU A 49 -3.69 -7.58 -19.22
N GLY A 50 -3.70 -7.30 -17.91
CA GLY A 50 -2.78 -7.84 -16.92
C GLY A 50 -2.67 -9.36 -17.00
N THR A 51 -3.82 -10.03 -16.91
CA THR A 51 -3.91 -11.50 -16.88
C THR A 51 -3.81 -12.18 -18.24
N THR A 52 -3.99 -11.45 -19.35
CA THR A 52 -4.03 -12.05 -20.71
C THR A 52 -2.80 -11.71 -21.56
N LEU A 53 -2.32 -10.47 -21.50
CA LEU A 53 -1.28 -9.96 -22.41
C LEU A 53 -0.01 -9.52 -21.68
N LEU A 54 -0.14 -8.99 -20.47
CA LEU A 54 0.97 -8.37 -19.73
C LEU A 54 1.71 -9.34 -18.80
N GLY A 55 1.29 -10.61 -18.75
CA GLY A 55 2.00 -11.67 -18.04
C GLY A 55 1.87 -11.62 -16.51
N PHE A 56 0.76 -11.10 -15.97
CA PHE A 56 0.54 -11.11 -14.53
C PHE A 56 0.49 -12.56 -14.03
N ASN A 57 1.38 -12.92 -13.10
CA ASN A 57 1.34 -14.20 -12.41
C ASN A 57 0.23 -14.20 -11.33
N ARG A 58 -1.02 -14.02 -11.77
CA ARG A 58 -2.20 -13.86 -10.92
C ARG A 58 -3.33 -14.69 -11.50
N ASN A 59 -4.00 -15.46 -10.64
CA ASN A 59 -5.11 -16.30 -11.07
C ASN A 59 -6.34 -15.40 -11.41
N PRO A 60 -6.86 -15.40 -12.65
CA PRO A 60 -8.02 -14.59 -13.03
C PRO A 60 -9.25 -14.87 -12.16
N LEU A 61 -9.41 -16.11 -11.70
CA LEU A 61 -10.52 -16.49 -10.83
C LEU A 61 -10.44 -15.79 -9.47
N GLN A 62 -9.23 -15.59 -8.92
CA GLN A 62 -9.07 -14.86 -7.65
C GLN A 62 -9.44 -13.38 -7.79
N ILE A 63 -9.07 -12.76 -8.92
CA ILE A 63 -9.45 -11.38 -9.22
C ILE A 63 -10.98 -11.29 -9.34
N LEU A 64 -11.59 -12.18 -10.12
CA LEU A 64 -13.04 -12.23 -10.28
C LEU A 64 -13.76 -12.45 -8.95
N MET A 65 -13.32 -13.41 -8.13
CA MET A 65 -13.90 -13.68 -6.82
C MET A 65 -13.79 -12.47 -5.87
N THR A 66 -12.65 -11.78 -5.85
CA THR A 66 -12.47 -10.56 -5.06
C THR A 66 -13.50 -9.49 -5.43
N ILE A 67 -13.70 -9.28 -6.74
CA ILE A 67 -14.67 -8.31 -7.25
C ILE A 67 -16.10 -8.74 -6.93
N LEU A 68 -16.47 -9.99 -7.22
CA LEU A 68 -17.82 -10.50 -7.01
C LEU A 68 -18.21 -10.51 -5.54
N ILE A 69 -17.36 -11.06 -4.66
CA ILE A 69 -17.62 -11.12 -3.22
C ILE A 69 -17.71 -9.72 -2.64
N GLY A 70 -16.83 -8.80 -3.06
CA GLY A 70 -16.89 -7.41 -2.63
C GLY A 70 -18.15 -6.68 -3.07
N CYS A 71 -18.61 -6.89 -4.31
CA CYS A 71 -19.87 -6.37 -4.81
C CYS A 71 -21.08 -6.91 -4.04
N LEU A 72 -21.14 -8.23 -3.84
CA LEU A 72 -22.21 -8.88 -3.08
C LEU A 72 -22.23 -8.41 -1.62
N LEU A 73 -21.06 -8.25 -1.00
CA LEU A 73 -20.91 -7.72 0.34
C LEU A 73 -21.40 -6.27 0.43
N ASP A 74 -21.03 -5.40 -0.52
CA ASP A 74 -21.48 -4.00 -0.54
C ASP A 74 -22.99 -3.91 -0.72
N MET A 75 -23.58 -4.73 -1.59
CA MET A 75 -25.03 -4.82 -1.77
C MET A 75 -25.74 -5.29 -0.49
N GLY A 76 -25.24 -6.36 0.13
CA GLY A 76 -25.81 -6.92 1.36
C GLY A 76 -25.73 -5.96 2.55
N LEU A 77 -24.60 -5.27 2.72
CA LEU A 77 -24.42 -4.27 3.76
C LEU A 77 -25.25 -3.00 3.48
N ALA A 78 -25.33 -2.53 2.24
CA ALA A 78 -26.19 -1.40 1.86
C ALA A 78 -27.66 -1.68 2.17
N TRP A 79 -28.15 -2.88 1.82
CA TRP A 79 -29.52 -3.28 2.11
C TRP A 79 -29.76 -3.41 3.61
N SER A 80 -28.90 -4.11 4.34
CA SER A 80 -29.10 -4.42 5.76
C SER A 80 -28.92 -3.20 6.69
N ILE A 81 -27.98 -2.31 6.36
CA ILE A 81 -27.63 -1.15 7.21
C ILE A 81 -28.40 0.10 6.78
N ARG A 82 -28.52 0.34 5.47
CA ARG A 82 -29.12 1.57 4.93
C ARG A 82 -30.52 1.37 4.36
N GLY A 83 -30.98 0.13 4.18
CA GLY A 83 -32.26 -0.17 3.52
C GLY A 83 -32.23 0.07 2.01
N GLN A 84 -31.05 0.23 1.41
CA GLN A 84 -30.89 0.67 0.02
C GLN A 84 -30.44 -0.50 -0.86
N ARG A 85 -31.09 -0.68 -2.01
CA ARG A 85 -30.66 -1.59 -3.07
C ARG A 85 -29.78 -0.82 -4.04
N ILE A 86 -28.48 -1.06 -4.05
CA ILE A 86 -27.52 -0.29 -4.86
C ILE A 86 -26.88 -1.16 -5.94
N ILE A 87 -26.51 -0.55 -7.07
CA ILE A 87 -25.54 -1.16 -7.98
C ILE A 87 -24.12 -0.86 -7.44
N PRO A 88 -23.29 -1.88 -7.15
CA PRO A 88 -22.07 -1.72 -6.34
C PRO A 88 -20.86 -1.19 -7.13
N LEU A 89 -21.03 -0.13 -7.94
CA LEU A 89 -19.96 0.46 -8.75
C LEU A 89 -18.74 0.87 -7.90
N SER A 90 -18.97 1.39 -6.69
CA SER A 90 -17.89 1.75 -5.77
C SER A 90 -17.10 0.53 -5.28
N ALA A 91 -17.78 -0.58 -5.00
CA ALA A 91 -17.13 -1.80 -4.54
C ALA A 91 -16.42 -2.52 -5.68
N TRP A 92 -16.99 -2.50 -6.89
CA TRP A 92 -16.33 -2.99 -8.10
C TRP A 92 -14.94 -2.36 -8.26
N ILE A 93 -14.86 -1.03 -8.19
CA ILE A 93 -13.59 -0.32 -8.36
C ILE A 93 -12.64 -0.61 -7.20
N SER A 94 -13.14 -0.55 -5.96
CA SER A 94 -12.31 -0.79 -4.77
C SER A 94 -11.75 -2.22 -4.75
N CYS A 95 -12.57 -3.21 -5.12
CA CYS A 95 -12.19 -4.62 -5.11
C CYS A 95 -11.31 -5.00 -6.31
N THR A 96 -11.50 -4.35 -7.46
CA THR A 96 -10.53 -4.45 -8.58
C THR A 96 -9.18 -3.87 -8.17
N SER A 97 -9.18 -2.73 -7.47
CA SER A 97 -7.95 -2.11 -6.96
C SER A 97 -7.19 -3.00 -5.99
N ILE A 98 -7.83 -3.56 -4.96
CA ILE A 98 -7.14 -4.46 -4.03
C ILE A 98 -6.72 -5.79 -4.69
N ALA A 99 -7.47 -6.29 -5.68
CA ALA A 99 -7.08 -7.50 -6.43
C ALA A 99 -5.80 -7.28 -7.25
N LEU A 100 -5.60 -6.08 -7.77
CA LEU A 100 -4.39 -5.68 -8.49
C LEU A 100 -3.20 -5.40 -7.56
N LEU A 101 -3.47 -4.92 -6.34
CA LEU A 101 -2.45 -4.41 -5.41
C LEU A 101 -1.99 -5.41 -4.35
N LEU A 102 -2.82 -6.37 -3.95
CA LEU A 102 -2.51 -7.34 -2.90
C LEU A 102 -2.30 -8.72 -3.48
N ASN A 103 -1.39 -9.48 -2.90
CA ASN A 103 -1.09 -10.86 -3.22
C ASN A 103 -1.29 -11.75 -1.99
N TYR A 104 -1.96 -12.90 -2.15
CA TYR A 104 -2.38 -13.76 -1.06
C TYR A 104 -2.26 -15.27 -1.42
N SER A 105 -1.12 -15.63 -2.01
CA SER A 105 -0.60 -17.00 -2.22
C SER A 105 -1.65 -18.08 -2.50
N HIS A 106 -2.13 -18.23 -3.74
CA HIS A 106 -3.05 -19.29 -4.26
C HIS A 106 -4.29 -19.70 -3.40
N ASN A 107 -4.52 -19.07 -2.26
CA ASN A 107 -5.55 -19.43 -1.28
C ASN A 107 -6.75 -18.51 -1.47
N TYR A 108 -7.91 -19.11 -1.77
CA TYR A 108 -9.16 -18.38 -2.01
C TYR A 108 -9.84 -17.88 -0.74
N TYR A 109 -9.46 -18.36 0.45
CA TYR A 109 -10.00 -17.85 1.72
C TYR A 109 -9.33 -16.54 2.14
N MET A 110 -8.04 -16.36 1.82
CA MET A 110 -7.27 -15.19 2.23
C MET A 110 -7.74 -13.89 1.57
N LEU A 111 -8.41 -13.97 0.41
CA LEU A 111 -9.01 -12.78 -0.23
C LEU A 111 -10.22 -12.23 0.54
N LEU A 112 -10.85 -13.01 1.42
CA LEU A 112 -12.03 -12.56 2.16
C LEU A 112 -11.67 -11.44 3.17
N LEU A 113 -10.47 -11.51 3.75
CA LEU A 113 -9.96 -10.53 4.71
C LEU A 113 -9.84 -9.12 4.09
N PRO A 114 -9.08 -8.91 2.99
CA PRO A 114 -8.97 -7.60 2.37
C PRO A 114 -10.33 -7.11 1.84
N VAL A 115 -11.19 -7.99 1.31
CA VAL A 115 -12.54 -7.62 0.87
C VAL A 115 -13.39 -7.11 2.04
N LEU A 116 -13.40 -7.81 3.17
CA LEU A 116 -14.17 -7.39 4.35
C LEU A 116 -13.64 -6.08 4.93
N ILE A 117 -12.32 -5.92 5.02
CA ILE A 117 -11.70 -4.68 5.51
C ILE A 117 -12.03 -3.51 4.58
N THR A 118 -11.87 -3.69 3.26
CA THR A 118 -12.18 -2.68 2.25
C THR A 118 -13.65 -2.28 2.32
N VAL A 119 -14.57 -3.21 2.11
CA VAL A 119 -16.00 -2.88 2.00
C VAL A 119 -16.58 -2.50 3.37
N GLY A 120 -16.21 -3.22 4.44
CA GLY A 120 -16.67 -2.95 5.80
C GLY A 120 -16.31 -1.56 6.31
N SER A 121 -15.10 -1.07 5.99
CA SER A 121 -14.65 0.28 6.37
C SER A 121 -15.61 1.40 5.92
N LYS A 122 -16.28 1.23 4.77
CA LYS A 122 -17.25 2.18 4.20
C LYS A 122 -18.49 2.37 5.08
N TYR A 123 -18.81 1.37 5.89
CA TYR A 123 -20.00 1.35 6.76
C TYR A 123 -19.65 1.64 8.21
N VAL A 124 -18.50 1.15 8.69
CA VAL A 124 -18.07 1.30 10.08
C VAL A 124 -17.37 2.64 10.31
N LEU A 125 -16.40 3.01 9.45
CA LEU A 125 -15.54 4.18 9.63
C LEU A 125 -16.14 5.43 8.98
N THR A 126 -17.29 5.84 9.51
CA THR A 126 -18.08 6.95 8.95
C THR A 126 -18.22 8.13 9.91
N PHE A 127 -18.23 9.33 9.34
CA PHE A 127 -18.60 10.57 10.02
C PHE A 127 -19.79 11.20 9.30
N LYS A 128 -20.90 11.44 10.02
CA LYS A 128 -22.17 11.95 9.45
C LYS A 128 -22.64 11.15 8.22
N GLY A 129 -22.56 9.82 8.30
CA GLY A 129 -22.99 8.88 7.25
C GLY A 129 -22.03 8.72 6.06
N ARG A 130 -20.91 9.44 6.06
CA ARG A 130 -19.90 9.43 4.98
C ARG A 130 -18.62 8.75 5.47
N HIS A 131 -18.06 7.84 4.67
CA HIS A 131 -16.75 7.25 4.97
C HIS A 131 -15.66 8.33 4.96
N VAL A 132 -14.73 8.22 5.89
CA VAL A 132 -13.60 9.17 6.03
C VAL A 132 -12.34 8.66 5.34
N PHE A 133 -12.22 7.34 5.22
CA PHE A 133 -11.12 6.64 4.55
C PHE A 133 -11.52 6.24 3.13
N ASN A 134 -10.57 6.26 2.20
CA ASN A 134 -10.76 5.62 0.91
C ASN A 134 -10.80 4.09 1.16
N PRO A 135 -11.87 3.38 0.79
CA PRO A 135 -12.04 1.95 1.14
C PRO A 135 -10.92 1.04 0.66
N SER A 136 -10.46 1.22 -0.59
CA SER A 136 -9.36 0.41 -1.14
C SER A 136 -8.02 0.74 -0.49
N MET A 137 -7.73 2.03 -0.23
CA MET A 137 -6.51 2.44 0.47
C MET A 137 -6.45 1.86 1.89
N PHE A 138 -7.57 1.95 2.62
CA PHE A 138 -7.69 1.36 3.96
C PHE A 138 -7.52 -0.16 3.91
N GLY A 139 -8.15 -0.82 2.93
CA GLY A 139 -8.00 -2.25 2.69
C GLY A 139 -6.57 -2.68 2.47
N VAL A 140 -5.86 -2.04 1.56
CA VAL A 140 -4.44 -2.31 1.28
C VAL A 140 -3.60 -2.11 2.53
N ALA A 141 -3.69 -0.93 3.16
CA ALA A 141 -2.85 -0.59 4.31
C ALA A 141 -3.08 -1.55 5.50
N ILE A 142 -4.33 -1.80 5.89
CA ILE A 142 -4.61 -2.68 7.04
C ILE A 142 -4.30 -4.14 6.72
N SER A 143 -4.53 -4.60 5.49
CA SER A 143 -4.18 -5.98 5.12
C SER A 143 -2.68 -6.21 5.23
N LEU A 144 -1.86 -5.28 4.73
CA LEU A 144 -0.40 -5.37 4.85
C LEU A 144 0.10 -5.26 6.30
N LEU A 145 -0.58 -4.47 7.15
CA LEU A 145 -0.22 -4.36 8.58
C LEU A 145 -0.61 -5.59 9.40
N CYS A 146 -1.78 -6.18 9.14
CA CYS A 146 -2.35 -7.23 9.99
C CYS A 146 -2.05 -8.65 9.52
N ALA A 147 -1.84 -8.87 8.22
CA ALA A 147 -1.67 -10.21 7.68
C ALA A 147 -0.21 -10.70 7.69
N ASN A 148 0.74 -9.86 8.08
CA ASN A 148 2.18 -10.18 8.09
C ASN A 148 2.61 -10.79 6.73
N GLU A 149 3.18 -11.99 6.73
CA GLU A 149 3.63 -12.69 5.51
C GLU A 149 2.51 -13.36 4.69
N LEU A 150 1.26 -13.39 5.18
CA LEU A 150 0.14 -14.08 4.51
C LEU A 150 -0.43 -13.26 3.34
N ILE A 151 -0.44 -11.93 3.48
CA ILE A 151 -0.86 -11.02 2.41
C ILE A 151 0.26 -10.02 2.17
N THR A 152 0.86 -10.10 0.99
CA THR A 152 1.90 -9.19 0.54
C THR A 152 1.32 -8.23 -0.51
N ALA A 153 2.08 -7.22 -0.91
CA ALA A 153 1.70 -6.46 -2.09
C ALA A 153 1.98 -7.28 -3.37
N ALA A 154 1.36 -6.85 -4.46
CA ALA A 154 1.64 -7.39 -5.78
C ALA A 154 3.15 -7.35 -6.10
N PRO A 155 3.77 -8.48 -6.50
CA PRO A 155 5.20 -8.55 -6.75
C PRO A 155 5.68 -7.54 -7.79
N ALA A 156 6.91 -7.02 -7.65
CA ALA A 156 7.47 -6.03 -8.56
C ALA A 156 7.49 -6.49 -10.03
N TYR A 157 7.77 -7.78 -10.28
CA TYR A 157 7.80 -8.35 -11.63
C TYR A 157 6.43 -8.37 -12.31
N GLN A 158 5.32 -8.32 -11.56
CA GLN A 158 3.96 -8.19 -12.14
C GLN A 158 3.86 -6.91 -12.99
N TRP A 159 4.62 -5.89 -12.61
CA TRP A 159 4.65 -4.60 -13.29
C TRP A 159 5.78 -4.51 -14.32
N GLY A 160 6.67 -5.50 -14.40
CA GLY A 160 8.01 -5.45 -14.99
C GLY A 160 8.13 -5.37 -16.52
N GLY A 161 7.10 -4.93 -17.24
CA GLY A 161 7.18 -4.62 -18.68
C GLY A 161 7.05 -3.11 -18.92
N SER A 162 7.98 -2.51 -19.68
CA SER A 162 7.88 -1.10 -20.11
C SER A 162 6.53 -0.81 -20.78
N LEU A 163 5.97 -1.79 -21.49
CA LEU A 163 4.65 -1.72 -22.13
C LEU A 163 3.50 -1.73 -21.11
N ALA A 164 3.54 -2.62 -20.11
CA ALA A 164 2.46 -2.78 -19.11
C ALA A 164 2.26 -1.50 -18.27
N ILE A 165 3.37 -0.88 -17.86
CA ILE A 165 3.36 0.38 -17.11
C ILE A 165 2.98 1.55 -18.01
N SER A 166 3.56 1.65 -19.21
CA SER A 166 3.26 2.76 -20.13
C SER A 166 1.79 2.76 -20.55
N ALA A 167 1.21 1.59 -20.82
CA ALA A 167 -0.21 1.44 -21.09
C ALA A 167 -1.07 1.84 -19.88
N PHE A 168 -0.65 1.46 -18.67
CA PHE A 168 -1.34 1.84 -17.44
C PHE A 168 -1.33 3.36 -17.20
N ILE A 169 -0.15 3.98 -17.28
CA ILE A 169 0.01 5.43 -17.12
C ILE A 169 -0.83 6.16 -18.16
N LEU A 170 -0.77 5.74 -19.44
CA LEU A 170 -1.56 6.35 -20.50
C LEU A 170 -3.07 6.23 -20.25
N MET A 171 -3.56 5.05 -19.87
CA MET A 171 -4.97 4.83 -19.57
C MET A 171 -5.45 5.69 -18.40
N VAL A 172 -4.66 5.78 -17.34
CA VAL A 172 -5.02 6.58 -16.17
C VAL A 172 -4.97 8.07 -16.49
N ALA A 173 -3.92 8.54 -17.19
CA ALA A 173 -3.82 9.91 -17.66
C ALA A 173 -5.04 10.30 -18.52
N LEU A 174 -5.38 9.49 -19.53
CA LEU A 174 -6.55 9.71 -20.39
C LEU A 174 -7.84 9.75 -19.57
N SER A 175 -8.00 8.87 -18.56
CA SER A 175 -9.18 8.87 -17.69
C SER A 175 -9.29 10.10 -16.78
N LEU A 176 -8.19 10.76 -16.43
CA LEU A 176 -8.22 11.98 -15.65
C LEU A 176 -8.49 13.23 -16.49
N PHE A 177 -7.89 13.28 -17.68
CA PHE A 177 -8.06 14.39 -18.62
C PHE A 177 -9.43 14.38 -19.30
N ALA A 178 -9.95 13.20 -19.67
CA ALA A 178 -11.25 13.09 -20.34
C ALA A 178 -12.44 13.44 -19.43
N PHE A 179 -12.31 13.31 -18.10
CA PHE A 179 -13.46 13.36 -17.18
C PHE A 179 -13.47 14.54 -16.18
N LYS A 180 -12.77 15.64 -16.49
CA LYS A 180 -12.82 16.94 -15.77
C LYS A 180 -12.77 16.83 -14.23
N ILE A 181 -11.87 16.01 -13.70
CA ILE A 181 -11.74 15.85 -12.25
C ILE A 181 -11.10 17.10 -11.65
N ARG A 182 -11.82 17.80 -10.75
CA ARG A 182 -11.37 19.05 -10.08
C ARG A 182 -10.30 18.83 -8.99
N LYS A 183 -9.40 17.86 -9.19
CA LYS A 183 -8.34 17.46 -8.24
C LYS A 183 -6.93 17.67 -8.80
N GLY A 184 -6.80 18.44 -9.88
CA GLY A 184 -5.52 18.74 -10.51
C GLY A 184 -4.50 19.35 -9.56
N ALA A 185 -4.91 20.28 -8.68
CA ALA A 185 -4.01 20.87 -7.69
C ALA A 185 -3.43 19.81 -6.73
N LEU A 186 -4.25 18.87 -6.26
CA LEU A 186 -3.79 17.76 -5.43
C LEU A 186 -2.78 16.88 -6.13
N ILE A 187 -3.09 16.45 -7.36
CA ILE A 187 -2.23 15.56 -8.16
C ILE A 187 -0.88 16.23 -8.42
N VAL A 188 -0.89 17.47 -8.94
CA VAL A 188 0.32 18.21 -9.29
C VAL A 188 1.16 18.45 -8.04
N SER A 189 0.56 18.91 -6.93
CA SER A 189 1.30 19.12 -5.69
C SER A 189 1.88 17.84 -5.13
N PHE A 190 1.13 16.73 -5.14
CA PHE A 190 1.63 15.43 -4.68
C PHE A 190 2.83 14.98 -5.53
N LEU A 191 2.73 15.03 -6.85
CA LEU A 191 3.83 14.65 -7.75
C LEU A 191 5.07 15.54 -7.53
N VAL A 192 4.89 16.86 -7.38
CA VAL A 192 6.00 17.79 -7.11
C VAL A 192 6.66 17.49 -5.78
N PHE A 193 5.90 17.41 -4.68
CA PHE A 193 6.48 17.15 -3.36
C PHE A 193 7.11 15.76 -3.27
N TYR A 194 6.49 14.73 -3.87
CA TYR A 194 7.03 13.38 -3.91
C TYR A 194 8.32 13.32 -4.74
N THR A 195 8.41 14.07 -5.85
CA THR A 195 9.63 14.19 -6.65
C THR A 195 10.74 14.88 -5.85
N LEU A 196 10.44 15.99 -5.17
CA LEU A 196 11.40 16.69 -4.31
C LEU A 196 11.89 15.78 -3.16
N GLN A 197 10.97 15.05 -2.55
CA GLN A 197 11.28 14.05 -1.53
C GLN A 197 12.18 12.93 -2.09
N THR A 198 11.87 12.42 -3.27
CA THR A 198 12.68 11.37 -3.93
C THR A 198 14.06 11.88 -4.29
N ALA A 199 14.18 13.12 -4.77
CA ALA A 199 15.46 13.78 -5.02
C ALA A 199 16.28 13.94 -3.74
N LEU A 200 15.64 14.35 -2.63
CA LEU A 200 16.29 14.43 -1.33
C LEU A 200 16.80 13.05 -0.88
N ARG A 201 15.96 12.01 -0.97
CA ARG A 201 16.35 10.63 -0.66
C ARG A 201 17.50 10.15 -1.53
N ALA A 202 17.45 10.42 -2.84
CA ALA A 202 18.52 10.09 -3.78
C ALA A 202 19.84 10.79 -3.41
N TRP A 203 19.77 12.06 -3.00
CA TRP A 203 20.95 12.80 -2.56
C TRP A 203 21.54 12.24 -1.25
N ILE A 204 20.70 11.86 -0.28
CA ILE A 204 21.13 11.22 0.98
C ILE A 204 21.72 9.84 0.71
N MET A 205 21.05 9.04 -0.13
CA MET A 205 21.40 7.63 -0.40
C MET A 205 22.41 7.46 -1.55
N ARG A 206 22.92 8.54 -2.16
CA ARG A 206 23.81 8.51 -3.34
C ARG A 206 25.03 7.59 -3.22
N HIS A 207 25.47 7.32 -1.99
CA HIS A 207 26.62 6.44 -1.73
C HIS A 207 26.22 4.97 -1.56
N HIS A 208 24.94 4.66 -1.38
CA HIS A 208 24.38 3.32 -1.21
C HIS A 208 23.62 2.85 -2.46
N LEU A 209 22.92 3.77 -3.12
CA LEU A 209 22.01 3.47 -4.21
C LEU A 209 22.12 4.54 -5.31
N PRO A 210 22.24 4.16 -6.59
CA PRO A 210 22.23 5.12 -7.69
C PRO A 210 20.92 5.91 -7.70
N PRO A 211 20.93 7.25 -7.84
CA PRO A 211 19.72 8.07 -7.86
C PRO A 211 18.63 7.57 -8.81
N GLU A 212 19.04 7.08 -9.99
CA GLU A 212 18.18 6.62 -11.07
C GLU A 212 17.26 5.50 -10.61
N THR A 213 17.73 4.62 -9.73
CA THR A 213 16.94 3.48 -9.24
C THR A 213 15.72 3.91 -8.42
N LEU A 214 15.81 5.01 -7.65
CA LEU A 214 14.68 5.54 -6.88
C LEU A 214 13.62 6.16 -7.80
N PHE A 215 14.08 6.90 -8.81
CA PHE A 215 13.18 7.51 -9.79
C PHE A 215 12.54 6.46 -10.68
N LEU A 216 13.33 5.56 -11.25
CA LEU A 216 12.83 4.46 -12.08
C LEU A 216 11.87 3.58 -11.28
N GLY A 217 12.23 3.18 -10.05
CA GLY A 217 11.36 2.38 -9.19
C GLY A 217 10.01 3.04 -8.90
N THR A 218 9.97 4.37 -8.79
CA THR A 218 8.70 5.12 -8.65
C THR A 218 7.93 5.19 -9.96
N LEU A 219 8.60 5.54 -11.07
CA LEU A 219 8.00 5.67 -12.40
C LEU A 219 7.50 4.34 -12.96
N THR A 220 8.03 3.21 -12.47
CA THR A 220 7.59 1.87 -12.84
C THR A 220 6.59 1.27 -11.85
N SER A 221 6.18 2.01 -10.82
CA SER A 221 5.28 1.51 -9.77
C SER A 221 3.82 1.74 -10.16
N ALA A 222 3.11 0.71 -10.64
CA ALA A 222 1.67 0.80 -10.83
C ALA A 222 0.90 1.14 -9.53
N PRO A 223 1.28 0.62 -8.33
CA PRO A 223 0.67 1.05 -7.07
C PRO A 223 0.76 2.56 -6.82
N PHE A 224 1.88 3.19 -7.17
CA PHE A 224 2.05 4.64 -7.05
C PHE A 224 1.03 5.40 -7.90
N PHE A 225 0.79 4.96 -9.14
CA PHE A 225 -0.19 5.61 -10.03
C PHE A 225 -1.64 5.34 -9.63
N ILE A 226 -1.99 4.12 -9.21
CA ILE A 226 -3.33 3.82 -8.66
C ILE A 226 -3.57 4.72 -7.44
N PHE A 227 -2.59 4.85 -6.55
CA PHE A 227 -2.70 5.72 -5.40
C PHE A 227 -2.89 7.20 -5.78
N THR A 228 -2.02 7.71 -6.66
CA THR A 228 -1.96 9.13 -7.05
C THR A 228 -3.20 9.60 -7.80
N PHE A 229 -3.75 8.75 -8.66
CA PHE A 229 -4.77 9.17 -9.60
C PHE A 229 -6.18 8.70 -9.23
N TYR A 230 -6.29 7.66 -8.39
CA TYR A 230 -7.58 7.12 -7.97
C TYR A 230 -7.80 7.23 -6.45
N MET A 231 -6.82 6.87 -5.62
CA MET A 231 -7.08 6.80 -4.18
C MET A 231 -7.03 8.16 -3.48
N ILE A 232 -5.99 8.95 -3.72
CA ILE A 232 -5.82 10.27 -3.10
C ILE A 232 -6.82 11.29 -3.65
N THR A 233 -7.32 11.09 -4.87
CA THR A 233 -8.23 12.00 -5.58
C THR A 233 -9.70 11.75 -5.26
N ASP A 234 -10.02 10.71 -4.48
CA ASP A 234 -11.38 10.37 -4.09
C ASP A 234 -12.12 11.61 -3.52
N PRO A 235 -13.20 12.08 -4.18
CA PRO A 235 -13.87 13.32 -3.80
C PRO A 235 -14.41 13.35 -2.37
N GLN A 236 -14.74 12.18 -1.82
CA GLN A 236 -15.34 12.08 -0.50
C GLN A 236 -14.31 12.24 0.62
N THR A 237 -13.07 11.83 0.38
CA THR A 237 -12.02 11.77 1.40
C THR A 237 -11.01 12.91 1.26
N SER A 238 -10.80 13.41 0.04
CA SER A 238 -9.85 14.49 -0.27
C SER A 238 -10.37 15.91 -0.02
N PRO A 239 -9.50 16.90 0.25
CA PRO A 239 -9.90 18.29 0.45
C PRO A 239 -10.61 18.92 -0.77
N LYS A 240 -11.54 19.84 -0.50
CA LYS A 240 -12.32 20.53 -1.54
C LYS A 240 -11.56 21.72 -2.16
N THR A 241 -10.87 22.52 -1.35
CA THR A 241 -10.21 23.75 -1.79
C THR A 241 -8.81 23.47 -2.35
N PRO A 242 -8.32 24.22 -3.36
CA PRO A 242 -6.96 24.06 -3.89
C PRO A 242 -5.88 24.20 -2.81
N LYS A 243 -5.99 25.22 -1.94
CA LYS A 243 -5.07 25.39 -0.80
C LYS A 243 -5.05 24.17 0.13
N GLY A 244 -6.22 23.60 0.43
CA GLY A 244 -6.32 22.38 1.23
C GLY A 244 -5.70 21.17 0.55
N GLN A 245 -5.83 21.06 -0.78
CA GLN A 245 -5.21 20.01 -1.58
C GLN A 245 -3.68 20.09 -1.54
N ILE A 246 -3.11 21.30 -1.68
CA ILE A 246 -1.65 21.53 -1.61
C ILE A 246 -1.11 21.14 -0.23
N ILE A 247 -1.75 21.64 0.85
CA ILE A 247 -1.33 21.33 2.23
C ILE A 247 -1.43 19.83 2.50
N PHE A 248 -2.51 19.18 2.05
CA PHE A 248 -2.68 17.75 2.22
C PHE A 248 -1.59 16.96 1.50
N ALA A 249 -1.26 17.30 0.26
CA ALA A 249 -0.16 16.67 -0.48
C ALA A 249 1.18 16.82 0.25
N PHE A 250 1.48 18.04 0.73
CA PHE A 250 2.72 18.32 1.46
C PHE A 250 2.85 17.47 2.73
N VAL A 251 1.82 17.49 3.59
CA VAL A 251 1.83 16.72 4.84
C VAL A 251 1.93 15.23 4.56
N LEU A 252 1.21 14.73 3.55
CA LEU A 252 1.28 13.32 3.14
C LEU A 252 2.70 12.91 2.77
N THR A 253 3.38 13.70 1.94
CA THR A 253 4.78 13.43 1.56
C THR A 253 5.74 13.55 2.74
N CYS A 254 5.52 14.48 3.68
CA CYS A 254 6.35 14.54 4.88
C CYS A 254 6.21 13.28 5.75
N VAL A 255 4.99 12.76 5.93
CA VAL A 255 4.76 11.52 6.67
C VAL A 255 5.37 10.33 5.93
N ASP A 256 5.20 10.26 4.61
CA ASP A 256 5.80 9.25 3.74
C ASP A 256 7.34 9.22 3.87
N LEU A 257 7.99 10.38 3.85
CA LEU A 257 9.43 10.52 4.06
C LEU A 257 9.88 10.00 5.44
N VAL A 258 9.11 10.28 6.49
CA VAL A 258 9.40 9.76 7.84
C VAL A 258 9.30 8.24 7.87
N LEU A 259 8.29 7.66 7.21
CA LEU A 259 8.15 6.21 7.13
C LEU A 259 9.29 5.55 6.34
N HIS A 260 9.78 6.21 5.28
CA HIS A 260 10.95 5.75 4.54
C HIS A 260 12.23 5.70 5.40
N LYS A 261 12.35 6.58 6.41
CA LYS A 261 13.47 6.55 7.36
C LYS A 261 13.47 5.27 8.21
N TYR A 262 12.30 4.71 8.49
CA TYR A 262 12.13 3.47 9.28
C TYR A 262 12.02 2.22 8.40
N GLU A 263 12.48 2.30 7.15
CA GLU A 263 12.53 1.15 6.22
C GLU A 263 11.17 0.47 5.98
N SER A 264 10.07 1.19 6.22
CA SER A 264 8.74 0.68 5.94
C SER A 264 8.56 0.50 4.44
N VAL A 265 8.04 -0.65 4.03
CA VAL A 265 7.56 -0.87 2.66
C VAL A 265 6.18 -0.21 2.50
N PHE A 266 5.81 0.23 1.30
CA PHE A 266 4.46 0.79 0.99
C PHE A 266 4.07 2.05 1.78
N THR A 267 5.06 2.90 2.06
CA THR A 267 4.97 4.11 2.91
C THR A 267 3.79 5.03 2.60
N PHE A 268 3.46 5.26 1.32
CA PHE A 268 2.42 6.24 0.96
C PHE A 268 1.01 5.75 1.32
N PHE A 269 0.76 4.44 1.32
CA PHE A 269 -0.50 3.88 1.83
C PHE A 269 -0.62 4.10 3.34
N TYR A 270 0.45 3.87 4.10
CA TYR A 270 0.48 4.10 5.53
C TYR A 270 0.42 5.59 5.89
N ALA A 271 1.07 6.46 5.12
CA ALA A 271 0.98 7.90 5.30
C ALA A 271 -0.48 8.38 5.12
N ALA A 272 -1.17 7.88 4.08
CA ALA A 272 -2.58 8.19 3.86
C ALA A 272 -3.47 7.63 4.98
N LEU A 273 -3.18 6.43 5.48
CA LEU A 273 -3.89 5.83 6.62
C LEU A 273 -3.72 6.66 7.90
N ILE A 274 -2.50 7.13 8.20
CA ILE A 274 -2.19 7.98 9.36
C ILE A 274 -2.95 9.31 9.24
N MET A 275 -2.89 9.96 8.09
CA MET A 275 -3.59 11.23 7.86
C MET A 275 -5.11 11.08 7.96
N ALA A 276 -5.67 10.02 7.36
CA ALA A 276 -7.10 9.75 7.42
C ALA A 276 -7.56 9.41 8.84
N SER A 277 -6.75 8.68 9.61
CA SER A 277 -6.97 8.41 11.03
C SER A 277 -6.94 9.69 11.86
N GLY A 278 -5.96 10.57 11.64
CA GLY A 278 -5.90 11.87 12.30
C GLY A 278 -7.11 12.75 11.98
N LYS A 279 -7.55 12.79 10.72
CA LYS A 279 -8.78 13.47 10.29
C LYS A 279 -10.02 12.87 10.97
N PHE A 280 -10.14 11.55 11.00
CA PHE A 280 -11.24 10.84 11.63
C PHE A 280 -11.33 11.20 13.12
N LEU A 281 -10.22 11.08 13.84
CA LEU A 281 -10.13 11.43 15.25
C LEU A 281 -10.47 12.90 15.50
N PHE A 282 -9.89 13.82 14.71
CA PHE A 282 -10.17 15.26 14.83
C PHE A 282 -11.66 15.59 14.66
N LEU A 283 -12.33 15.00 13.66
CA LEU A 283 -13.76 15.23 13.42
C LEU A 283 -14.62 14.76 14.60
N HIS A 284 -14.31 13.60 15.18
CA HIS A 284 -15.02 13.07 16.33
C HIS A 284 -14.72 13.85 17.62
N LEU A 285 -13.45 14.18 17.89
CA LEU A 285 -13.06 14.98 19.06
C LEU A 285 -13.67 16.38 19.04
N ARG A 286 -13.73 17.01 17.86
CA ARG A 286 -14.36 18.34 17.70
C ARG A 286 -15.86 18.31 18.03
N GLU A 287 -16.56 17.25 17.65
CA GLU A 287 -17.98 17.11 17.98
C GLU A 287 -18.18 16.76 19.46
N ILE A 288 -17.30 15.92 20.04
CA ILE A 288 -17.27 15.64 21.49
C ILE A 288 -17.07 16.93 22.29
N TYR A 289 -16.19 17.83 21.84
CA TYR A 289 -15.97 19.13 22.48
C TYR A 289 -17.21 20.05 22.39
N ARG A 290 -18.01 19.94 21.34
CA ARG A 290 -19.22 20.77 21.12
C ARG A 290 -20.46 20.26 21.84
N GLU A 291 -20.68 18.95 21.80
CA GLU A 291 -21.90 18.30 22.31
C GLU A 291 -21.70 17.71 23.73
N GLY A 292 -20.45 17.56 24.18
CA GLY A 292 -20.10 16.83 25.39
C GLY A 292 -19.93 15.32 25.16
N LEU A 293 -18.94 14.71 25.83
CA LEU A 293 -18.57 13.31 25.66
C LEU A 293 -19.74 12.34 25.90
N PHE A 294 -20.47 12.54 27.00
CA PHE A 294 -21.56 11.64 27.39
C PHE A 294 -22.70 11.64 26.38
N GLN A 295 -23.08 12.83 25.89
CA GLN A 295 -24.13 12.99 24.90
C GLN A 295 -23.72 12.38 23.56
N ARG A 296 -22.46 12.58 23.15
CA ARG A 296 -21.96 11.98 21.91
C ARG A 296 -21.88 10.46 21.96
N LEU A 297 -21.41 9.89 23.08
CA LEU A 297 -21.35 8.44 23.30
C LEU A 297 -22.76 7.84 23.30
N ARG A 298 -23.72 8.48 23.99
CA ARG A 298 -25.13 8.08 23.97
C ARG A 298 -25.67 8.07 22.53
N THR A 299 -25.49 9.15 21.78
CA THR A 299 -25.95 9.23 20.38
C THR A 299 -25.28 8.20 19.49
N ALA A 300 -24.00 7.87 19.71
CA ALA A 300 -23.29 6.84 18.94
C ALA A 300 -23.79 5.43 19.26
N LEU A 301 -23.94 5.10 20.55
CA LEU A 301 -24.42 3.80 21.01
C LEU A 301 -25.86 3.52 20.57
N PHE A 302 -26.73 4.53 20.63
CA PHE A 302 -28.13 4.41 20.25
C PHE A 302 -28.41 4.72 18.78
N ASN A 303 -27.38 4.91 17.95
CA ASN A 303 -27.58 5.04 16.50
C ASN A 303 -27.79 3.65 15.89
N PRO A 304 -29.03 3.31 15.45
CA PRO A 304 -29.35 1.96 15.00
C PRO A 304 -28.57 1.57 13.74
N ARG A 305 -28.24 2.54 12.87
CA ARG A 305 -27.46 2.27 11.65
C ARG A 305 -26.00 1.95 12.00
N GLN A 306 -25.40 2.69 12.93
CA GLN A 306 -24.02 2.42 13.36
C GLN A 306 -23.95 1.10 14.13
N GLY A 307 -24.86 0.85 15.08
CA GLY A 307 -24.94 -0.41 15.81
C GLY A 307 -25.07 -1.62 14.88
N ARG A 308 -25.95 -1.56 13.87
CA ARG A 308 -26.07 -2.60 12.83
C ARG A 308 -24.77 -2.77 12.03
N ALA A 309 -24.11 -1.68 11.65
CA ALA A 309 -22.85 -1.74 10.92
C ALA A 309 -21.75 -2.45 11.73
N PHE A 310 -21.57 -2.05 12.99
CA PHE A 310 -20.60 -2.68 13.90
C PHE A 310 -20.96 -4.15 14.15
N GLY A 311 -22.23 -4.47 14.39
CA GLY A 311 -22.68 -5.84 14.63
C GLY A 311 -22.48 -6.75 13.42
N LEU A 312 -22.88 -6.32 12.21
CA LEU A 312 -22.75 -7.13 11.00
C LEU A 312 -21.30 -7.29 10.56
N VAL A 313 -20.54 -6.19 10.46
CA VAL A 313 -19.14 -6.24 10.03
C VAL A 313 -18.27 -6.93 11.09
N GLY A 314 -18.50 -6.64 12.37
CA GLY A 314 -17.82 -7.30 13.49
C GLY A 314 -18.14 -8.79 13.58
N GLY A 315 -19.40 -9.18 13.36
CA GLY A 315 -19.80 -10.59 13.32
C GLY A 315 -19.14 -11.35 12.17
N LEU A 316 -19.12 -10.77 10.96
CA LEU A 316 -18.39 -11.35 9.81
C LEU A 316 -16.89 -11.46 10.08
N ALA A 317 -16.29 -10.46 10.72
CA ALA A 317 -14.89 -10.48 11.10
C ALA A 317 -14.59 -11.58 12.13
N ALA A 318 -15.48 -11.77 13.12
CA ALA A 318 -15.35 -12.82 14.12
C ALA A 318 -15.48 -14.22 13.49
N ILE A 319 -16.44 -14.42 12.57
CA ILE A 319 -16.61 -15.68 11.83
C ILE A 319 -15.33 -15.99 11.04
N MET A 320 -14.79 -15.01 10.33
CA MET A 320 -13.57 -15.17 9.53
C MET A 320 -12.34 -15.43 10.41
N ALA A 321 -12.21 -14.74 11.54
CA ALA A 321 -11.13 -14.98 12.50
C ALA A 321 -11.24 -16.39 13.10
N GLY A 322 -12.45 -16.83 13.46
CA GLY A 322 -12.70 -18.20 13.91
C GLY A 322 -12.34 -19.23 12.84
N ALA A 323 -12.77 -19.02 11.59
CA ALA A 323 -12.43 -19.90 10.47
C ALA A 323 -10.91 -19.99 10.24
N TYR A 324 -10.19 -18.87 10.34
CA TYR A 324 -8.72 -18.84 10.25
C TYR A 324 -8.07 -19.62 11.39
N VAL A 325 -8.49 -19.38 12.64
CA VAL A 325 -7.93 -20.07 13.82
C VAL A 325 -8.18 -21.57 13.75
N LEU A 326 -9.35 -22.01 13.28
CA LEU A 326 -9.74 -23.41 13.21
C LEU A 326 -9.13 -24.17 12.03
N ASN A 327 -8.94 -23.52 10.87
CA ASN A 327 -8.58 -24.22 9.63
C ASN A 327 -7.23 -23.82 9.01
N SER A 328 -6.65 -22.69 9.40
CA SER A 328 -5.52 -22.09 8.66
C SER A 328 -4.38 -21.58 9.52
N LYS A 329 -4.56 -21.47 10.85
CA LYS A 329 -3.48 -21.07 11.75
C LYS A 329 -2.34 -22.10 11.65
N PRO A 330 -1.08 -21.68 11.46
CA PRO A 330 0.05 -22.61 11.42
C PRO A 330 0.07 -23.49 12.68
N ALA A 331 -0.01 -24.80 12.49
CA ALA A 331 -0.02 -25.78 13.57
C ALA A 331 1.39 -26.15 14.07
N VAL A 332 2.44 -25.71 13.35
CA VAL A 332 3.83 -25.99 13.70
C VAL A 332 4.34 -24.87 14.60
N SER A 333 4.48 -25.17 15.89
CA SER A 333 5.28 -24.33 16.78
C SER A 333 6.73 -24.42 16.38
N ALA A 334 7.33 -23.30 15.96
CA ALA A 334 8.78 -23.25 15.78
C ALA A 334 9.44 -23.55 17.13
N VAL A 335 10.15 -24.68 17.23
CA VAL A 335 10.97 -24.97 18.41
C VAL A 335 12.07 -23.92 18.44
N ALA A 336 12.20 -23.21 19.56
CA ALA A 336 13.32 -22.31 19.78
C ALA A 336 14.59 -23.16 19.90
N ILE A 337 15.28 -23.34 18.78
CA ILE A 337 16.49 -24.17 18.63
C ILE A 337 17.71 -23.64 19.41
N GLY A 338 17.57 -22.55 20.16
CA GLY A 338 18.58 -22.06 21.11
C GLY A 338 19.89 -21.55 20.50
N PHE A 339 20.07 -21.62 19.18
CA PHE A 339 21.26 -21.09 18.52
C PHE A 339 21.35 -19.58 18.68
N GLN A 340 22.57 -19.11 18.97
CA GLN A 340 22.92 -17.70 18.95
C GLN A 340 24.11 -17.53 18.01
N PHE A 341 24.13 -16.42 17.27
CA PHE A 341 25.31 -16.07 16.48
C PHE A 341 26.39 -15.53 17.42
N GLU A 342 27.52 -16.23 17.50
CA GLU A 342 28.70 -15.78 18.22
C GLU A 342 29.74 -15.24 17.23
N ASN A 343 30.34 -14.11 17.55
CA ASN A 343 31.39 -13.53 16.70
C ASN A 343 32.72 -14.27 16.94
N ILE A 344 33.26 -14.88 15.89
CA ILE A 344 34.60 -15.46 15.92
C ILE A 344 35.58 -14.43 15.32
N PRO A 345 36.48 -13.84 16.11
CA PRO A 345 37.37 -12.80 15.62
C PRO A 345 38.43 -13.35 14.66
N PRO A 346 38.95 -12.55 13.71
CA PRO A 346 40.02 -12.96 12.79
C PRO A 346 41.25 -13.54 13.50
N ALA A 347 41.59 -13.02 14.69
CA ALA A 347 42.72 -13.51 15.49
C ALA A 347 42.53 -14.96 15.98
N GLN A 348 41.28 -15.41 16.14
CA GLN A 348 40.95 -16.80 16.43
C GLN A 348 40.78 -17.60 15.14
N SER A 349 40.03 -17.08 14.17
CA SER A 349 39.70 -17.85 12.98
C SER A 349 40.85 -18.01 12.00
N GLY A 350 41.86 -17.15 12.02
CA GLY A 350 42.90 -17.11 10.99
C GLY A 350 42.41 -16.56 9.65
N ILE A 351 41.14 -16.17 9.54
CA ILE A 351 40.56 -15.60 8.32
C ILE A 351 40.83 -14.09 8.31
N HIS A 352 41.81 -13.68 7.52
CA HIS A 352 42.18 -12.28 7.34
C HIS A 352 41.84 -11.81 5.93
N THR A 353 41.20 -10.65 5.81
CA THR A 353 40.93 -10.02 4.50
C THR A 353 41.26 -8.54 4.55
N THR A 354 41.86 -8.03 3.48
CA THR A 354 42.17 -6.61 3.34
C THR A 354 41.33 -5.98 2.24
N MET A 355 40.78 -4.79 2.51
CA MET A 355 40.02 -4.06 1.50
C MET A 355 40.92 -3.65 0.34
N GLY A 356 40.48 -3.90 -0.89
CA GLY A 356 41.22 -3.56 -2.11
C GLY A 356 40.77 -2.24 -2.72
N ASN A 357 41.35 -1.93 -3.89
CA ASN A 357 41.02 -0.75 -4.69
C ASN A 357 40.04 -1.05 -5.85
N ALA A 358 39.41 -2.24 -5.85
CA ALA A 358 38.56 -2.72 -6.93
C ALA A 358 37.47 -1.70 -7.35
N LEU A 359 36.90 -0.99 -6.37
CA LEU A 359 35.87 0.02 -6.61
C LEU A 359 36.35 1.18 -7.52
N ASN A 360 37.64 1.53 -7.44
CA ASN A 360 38.25 2.60 -8.22
C ASN A 360 38.72 2.14 -9.62
N GLU A 361 38.93 0.83 -9.77
CA GLU A 361 39.40 0.17 -10.98
C GLU A 361 38.27 -0.12 -11.99
N VAL A 362 37.00 -0.10 -11.54
CA VAL A 362 35.84 -0.24 -12.43
C VAL A 362 35.81 0.89 -13.45
N ASP A 363 35.42 0.56 -14.69
CA ASP A 363 35.22 1.51 -15.79
C ASP A 363 34.48 2.76 -15.29
N PRO A 364 34.99 3.98 -15.55
CA PRO A 364 34.34 5.23 -15.16
C PRO A 364 32.85 5.31 -15.48
N ARG A 365 32.40 4.70 -16.58
CA ARG A 365 30.99 4.63 -16.99
C ARG A 365 30.13 3.83 -16.02
N LEU A 366 30.70 2.84 -15.33
CA LEU A 366 30.00 1.96 -14.40
C LEU A 366 30.21 2.34 -12.93
N ARG A 367 31.05 3.34 -12.62
CA ARG A 367 31.35 3.76 -11.23
C ARG A 367 30.11 4.07 -10.39
N HIS A 368 29.08 4.64 -11.01
CA HIS A 368 27.82 4.97 -10.34
C HIS A 368 27.03 3.73 -9.85
N ILE A 369 27.32 2.54 -10.41
CA ILE A 369 26.76 1.24 -9.98
C ILE A 369 27.82 0.25 -9.47
N ALA A 370 29.10 0.65 -9.38
CA ALA A 370 30.21 -0.28 -9.13
C ALA A 370 30.06 -1.06 -7.82
N LYS A 371 29.52 -0.44 -6.76
CA LYS A 371 29.26 -1.13 -5.48
C LYS A 371 28.32 -2.32 -5.65
N TRP A 372 27.27 -2.16 -6.46
CA TRP A 372 26.30 -3.22 -6.75
C TRP A 372 26.89 -4.30 -7.64
N LEU A 373 27.67 -3.90 -8.66
CA LEU A 373 28.33 -4.85 -9.54
C LEU A 373 29.30 -5.75 -8.75
N LEU A 374 30.11 -5.14 -7.87
CA LEU A 374 31.11 -5.86 -7.08
C LEU A 374 30.49 -6.68 -5.94
N SER A 375 29.33 -6.28 -5.38
CA SER A 375 28.67 -7.06 -4.33
C SER A 375 28.05 -8.37 -4.84
N VAL A 376 27.71 -8.47 -6.13
CA VAL A 376 27.10 -9.70 -6.70
C VAL A 376 28.06 -10.90 -6.64
N GLY A 377 29.37 -10.66 -6.60
CA GLY A 377 30.38 -11.72 -6.52
C GLY A 377 30.82 -12.07 -5.10
N ASP A 378 30.29 -11.44 -4.05
CA ASP A 378 30.59 -11.85 -2.67
C ASP A 378 29.84 -13.15 -2.35
N ALA A 379 30.57 -14.24 -2.11
CA ALA A 379 29.97 -15.54 -1.80
C ALA A 379 30.88 -16.39 -0.91
N VAL A 380 30.28 -17.42 -0.30
CA VAL A 380 30.98 -18.46 0.44
C VAL A 380 30.46 -19.82 0.00
N ALA A 381 31.37 -20.75 -0.24
CA ALA A 381 31.08 -22.17 -0.37
C ALA A 381 31.67 -22.91 0.83
N VAL A 382 30.95 -23.91 1.30
CA VAL A 382 31.35 -24.76 2.43
C VAL A 382 31.44 -26.19 1.93
N GLY A 383 32.56 -26.85 2.17
CA GLY A 383 32.76 -28.24 1.79
C GLY A 383 34.07 -28.77 2.30
N ASP A 384 34.10 -30.07 2.58
CA ASP A 384 35.31 -30.83 2.93
C ASP A 384 36.10 -31.12 1.63
N PHE A 385 37.11 -30.28 1.33
CA PHE A 385 37.81 -30.37 0.04
C PHE A 385 38.94 -31.40 0.05
N ASP A 386 39.51 -31.70 1.22
CA ASP A 386 40.64 -32.63 1.39
C ASP A 386 40.22 -34.00 1.94
N GLY A 387 38.95 -34.17 2.34
CA GLY A 387 38.37 -35.42 2.80
C GLY A 387 38.73 -35.76 4.25
N ASP A 388 39.16 -34.78 5.06
CA ASP A 388 39.55 -35.00 6.45
C ASP A 388 38.36 -35.05 7.44
N GLY A 389 37.13 -34.87 6.92
CA GLY A 389 35.88 -34.86 7.66
C GLY A 389 35.50 -33.50 8.24
N ARG A 390 36.29 -32.44 7.99
CA ARG A 390 36.03 -31.07 8.46
C ARG A 390 35.54 -30.21 7.30
N GLN A 391 34.70 -29.23 7.62
CA GLN A 391 34.15 -28.34 6.61
C GLN A 391 35.06 -27.15 6.38
N ASP A 392 35.58 -27.01 5.17
CA ASP A 392 36.42 -25.89 4.74
C ASP A 392 35.57 -24.79 4.13
N LEU A 393 36.17 -23.60 3.99
CA LEU A 393 35.50 -22.41 3.49
C LEU A 393 36.21 -21.89 2.25
N PHE A 394 35.48 -21.72 1.15
CA PHE A 394 35.96 -20.98 -0.01
C PHE A 394 35.19 -19.67 -0.14
N PHE A 395 35.90 -18.56 -0.16
CA PHE A 395 35.30 -17.25 -0.32
C PHE A 395 35.63 -16.63 -1.67
N THR A 396 34.62 -15.98 -2.26
CA THR A 396 34.81 -15.00 -3.32
C THR A 396 34.54 -13.60 -2.75
N PHE A 397 35.50 -12.69 -2.89
CA PHE A 397 35.42 -11.34 -2.34
C PHE A 397 35.90 -10.26 -3.32
N PRO A 398 35.11 -9.84 -4.31
CA PRO A 398 35.57 -8.91 -5.35
C PRO A 398 36.09 -7.57 -4.83
N MET A 399 35.58 -7.10 -3.68
CA MET A 399 35.98 -5.84 -3.05
C MET A 399 37.34 -5.90 -2.32
N LYS A 400 37.91 -7.09 -2.12
CA LYS A 400 39.18 -7.25 -1.40
C LYS A 400 40.38 -7.08 -2.34
N GLN A 401 41.57 -6.97 -1.76
CA GLN A 401 42.82 -6.97 -2.53
C GLN A 401 42.93 -8.22 -3.38
N HIS A 402 43.68 -8.17 -4.49
CA HIS A 402 43.81 -9.29 -5.44
C HIS A 402 44.11 -10.62 -4.77
N ALA A 403 45.01 -10.61 -3.79
CA ALA A 403 45.37 -11.80 -3.02
C ALA A 403 44.18 -12.41 -2.30
N ASP A 404 43.16 -11.67 -1.89
CA ASP A 404 42.06 -12.18 -1.04
C ASP A 404 40.76 -12.45 -1.80
N ARG A 405 40.70 -12.14 -3.11
CA ARG A 405 39.44 -12.23 -3.88
C ARG A 405 38.92 -13.65 -4.06
N ASN A 406 39.80 -14.65 -4.06
CA ASN A 406 39.46 -16.07 -4.10
C ASN A 406 40.34 -16.76 -3.07
N ALA A 407 39.76 -17.17 -1.95
CA ALA A 407 40.50 -17.70 -0.82
C ALA A 407 39.83 -18.98 -0.30
N LEU A 408 40.55 -20.10 -0.41
CA LEU A 408 40.23 -21.33 0.29
C LEU A 408 40.82 -21.25 1.70
N TYR A 409 40.08 -21.73 2.69
CA TYR A 409 40.47 -21.77 4.08
C TYR A 409 40.20 -23.17 4.61
N ARG A 410 41.27 -23.90 4.87
CA ARG A 410 41.27 -25.24 5.42
C ARG A 410 40.99 -25.23 6.92
N ASN A 411 40.11 -26.10 7.39
CA ASN A 411 39.62 -26.12 8.76
C ASN A 411 40.53 -26.95 9.68
N LEU A 412 41.19 -26.28 10.64
CA LEU A 412 42.04 -26.91 11.65
C LEU A 412 41.27 -27.32 12.92
N GLY A 413 39.97 -27.01 12.98
CA GLY A 413 39.08 -27.23 14.13
C GLY A 413 39.11 -26.14 15.17
N GLY A 414 38.09 -26.13 16.02
CA GLY A 414 37.89 -25.08 17.03
C GLY A 414 37.70 -23.70 16.40
N PHE A 415 37.05 -23.67 15.23
CA PHE A 415 36.87 -22.47 14.40
C PHE A 415 38.16 -21.80 13.93
N ARG A 416 39.28 -22.53 13.85
CA ARG A 416 40.55 -22.04 13.31
C ARG A 416 40.72 -22.54 11.88
N PHE A 417 41.23 -21.66 11.02
CA PHE A 417 41.44 -21.94 9.61
C PHE A 417 42.83 -21.48 9.18
N GLU A 418 43.44 -22.22 8.26
CA GLU A 418 44.63 -21.82 7.52
C GLU A 418 44.28 -21.65 6.04
N ARG A 419 45.07 -20.85 5.33
CA ARG A 419 44.80 -20.50 3.94
C ARG A 419 45.52 -21.41 2.96
#